data_AF-A0A1F6B608-F1
#
_entry.id   AF-A0A1F6B608-F1
#
_cell.length_a   1.000
_cell.length_b   1.000
_cell.length_c   1.000
_cell.angle_alpha   90.00
_cell.angle_beta   90.00
_cell.angle_gamma   90.00
#
_symmetry.space_group_name_H-M   'P 1'
#
loop_
_entity.id
_entity.type
_entity.pdbx_description
1 polymer ?
#
loop_
_entity_poly.entity_id
_entity_poly.type
_entity_poly.pdbx_seq_one_letter_code
_entity_poly.pdbx_strand_id
1 'polypeptide(L)'
;MRKNIFYKTVFLIFFLFSTLLFLNLQNVSAQSCPPGDANTDCKVDGADYVIWLNNYSQSKTGKSYGDFNNSGNVEGADYVIWLNNYGKNGTSETPTPTDGQISPPSSTSGILISQSELLELPTSGNAWNNMKSVAYGSWGTPDLKNQDNKYGISVVAGALVYTRTGDTSLRAKTRDGILAAKRTLDETIEYTAGFTALSITRQIGTYPIAADLIDLKNFDAAADNEFRSWLMNIRTQNVGNHGKWKNLSQICENSANNWGTFACPSRIAASIYLGDTTDIQRAANVFRAFLGERQYYPADHKYSRTTYFERVANYTSWSCNEATWTAINPNCAKNGVNLDGVLVEDISRGGDCCTPVGYGIMYSWEALQGIYVSAELLYRRGFDTYNWSNRALKRSLDFMQRSGSWGAISNVASYVPWMANKRYGTSYPTTPTGSGRIMSWGDWVYQ
;
A
#
# COMPACT_ATOMS: atom_id res chain seq x y z
N MET A 1 2.05 -70.50 2.03
CA MET A 1 2.33 -70.62 3.49
C MET A 1 3.12 -69.39 3.95
N ARG A 2 3.25 -69.18 5.27
CA ARG A 2 3.76 -67.94 5.91
C ARG A 2 5.27 -68.01 6.22
N LYS A 3 5.95 -66.84 6.20
CA LYS A 3 7.11 -66.44 7.06
C LYS A 3 8.43 -67.25 6.83
N ASN A 4 9.65 -66.80 7.19
CA ASN A 4 10.22 -65.54 7.71
C ASN A 4 11.78 -65.58 7.65
N ILE A 5 12.43 -64.49 8.11
CA ILE A 5 13.76 -64.40 8.77
C ILE A 5 14.95 -63.75 8.02
N PHE A 6 15.57 -62.87 8.78
CA PHE A 6 16.60 -61.84 8.57
C PHE A 6 18.07 -62.31 8.52
N TYR A 7 18.88 -61.59 7.71
CA TYR A 7 20.24 -61.02 7.96
C TYR A 7 21.36 -61.77 8.72
N LYS A 8 22.55 -61.86 8.07
CA LYS A 8 23.86 -61.22 8.43
C LYS A 8 25.00 -61.72 7.48
N THR A 9 25.66 -60.86 6.67
CA THR A 9 27.01 -60.24 6.89
C THR A 9 28.20 -61.07 6.34
N VAL A 10 29.24 -60.58 5.59
CA VAL A 10 29.52 -59.36 4.77
C VAL A 10 30.86 -59.57 3.96
N PHE A 11 31.36 -58.56 3.21
CA PHE A 11 32.59 -58.47 2.34
C PHE A 11 32.50 -59.15 0.94
N LEU A 12 32.27 -58.42 -0.18
CA LEU A 12 33.18 -57.61 -1.05
C LEU A 12 33.79 -58.43 -2.23
N ILE A 13 34.21 -57.92 -3.41
CA ILE A 13 34.44 -56.55 -3.96
C ILE A 13 33.86 -56.46 -5.43
N PHE A 14 33.87 -55.26 -6.02
CA PHE A 14 33.83 -54.87 -7.46
C PHE A 14 32.50 -54.41 -8.09
N PHE A 15 32.33 -53.08 -8.14
CA PHE A 15 31.45 -52.35 -9.07
C PHE A 15 32.29 -51.34 -9.87
N LEU A 16 32.15 -51.35 -11.20
CA LEU A 16 32.69 -50.32 -12.09
C LEU A 16 31.71 -49.14 -12.17
N PHE A 17 32.18 -47.93 -11.86
CA PHE A 17 31.42 -46.70 -12.07
C PHE A 17 31.45 -46.28 -13.54
N SER A 18 30.27 -46.18 -14.16
CA SER A 18 30.08 -45.49 -15.43
C SER A 18 29.68 -44.04 -15.16
N THR A 19 30.61 -43.11 -15.38
CA THR A 19 30.35 -41.67 -15.25
C THR A 19 29.60 -41.14 -16.47
N LEU A 20 28.32 -40.80 -16.31
CA LEU A 20 27.61 -39.96 -17.27
C LEU A 20 28.13 -38.52 -17.19
N LEU A 21 28.82 -38.08 -18.24
CA LEU A 21 29.23 -36.70 -18.43
C LEU A 21 28.01 -35.87 -18.88
N PHE A 22 27.35 -35.19 -17.93
CA PHE A 22 26.35 -34.18 -18.29
C PHE A 22 27.04 -32.97 -18.91
N LEU A 23 26.92 -32.84 -20.23
CA LEU A 23 27.26 -31.60 -20.94
C LEU A 23 26.33 -30.49 -20.47
N ASN A 24 26.93 -29.52 -19.79
CA ASN A 24 26.26 -28.36 -19.24
C ASN A 24 25.92 -27.40 -20.39
N LEU A 25 24.72 -27.55 -20.98
CA LEU A 25 24.16 -26.54 -21.88
C LEU A 25 23.83 -25.30 -21.03
N GLN A 26 24.80 -24.38 -20.97
CA GLN A 26 24.54 -23.05 -20.42
C GLN A 26 23.46 -22.39 -21.27
N ASN A 27 22.38 -21.92 -20.63
CA ASN A 27 21.38 -21.09 -21.27
C ASN A 27 22.06 -19.80 -21.75
N VAL A 28 22.38 -19.73 -23.04
CA VAL A 28 22.76 -18.48 -23.69
C VAL A 28 21.50 -17.63 -23.73
N SER A 29 21.44 -16.58 -22.89
CA SER A 29 20.33 -15.64 -22.92
C SER A 29 20.26 -14.99 -24.30
N ALA A 30 19.11 -15.07 -24.96
CA ALA A 30 18.89 -14.46 -26.25
C ALA A 30 18.67 -12.96 -26.07
N GLN A 31 19.73 -12.17 -26.24
CA GLN A 31 19.67 -10.72 -26.17
C GLN A 31 18.72 -10.18 -27.26
N SER A 32 17.58 -9.61 -26.87
CA SER A 32 16.61 -9.05 -27.82
C SER A 32 17.02 -7.63 -28.21
N CYS A 33 17.68 -7.50 -29.36
CA CYS A 33 18.03 -6.20 -29.89
C CYS A 33 16.80 -5.47 -30.45
N PRO A 34 16.66 -4.15 -30.20
CA PRO A 34 15.55 -3.35 -30.71
C PRO A 34 15.51 -3.33 -32.26
N PRO A 35 14.32 -3.22 -32.89
CA PRO A 35 14.22 -2.97 -34.33
C PRO A 35 14.94 -1.67 -34.71
N GLY A 36 15.57 -1.62 -35.88
CA GLY A 36 16.43 -0.51 -36.29
C GLY A 36 17.91 -0.71 -36.02
N ASP A 37 18.29 -1.72 -35.22
CA ASP A 37 19.67 -2.21 -35.06
C ASP A 37 20.12 -2.97 -36.32
N ALA A 38 20.90 -2.33 -37.18
CA ALA A 38 21.45 -2.90 -38.40
C ALA A 38 22.83 -3.52 -38.18
N ASN A 39 23.66 -2.93 -37.31
CA ASN A 39 25.04 -3.37 -37.07
C ASN A 39 25.13 -4.59 -36.12
N THR A 40 24.03 -4.96 -35.45
CA THR A 40 23.88 -6.04 -34.46
C THR A 40 24.60 -5.81 -33.11
N ASP A 41 24.96 -4.57 -32.79
CA ASP A 41 25.57 -4.19 -31.51
C ASP A 41 24.54 -3.95 -30.39
N CYS A 42 23.26 -4.16 -30.72
CA CYS A 42 22.13 -4.04 -29.83
C CYS A 42 21.83 -2.61 -29.37
N LYS A 43 22.24 -1.59 -30.14
CA LYS A 43 21.79 -0.21 -30.04
C LYS A 43 21.08 0.20 -31.33
N VAL A 44 20.40 1.34 -31.31
CA VAL A 44 19.88 1.98 -32.52
C VAL A 44 20.43 3.40 -32.56
N ASP A 45 21.51 3.61 -33.28
CA ASP A 45 22.22 4.89 -33.31
C ASP A 45 22.61 5.33 -34.74
N GLY A 46 23.56 6.26 -34.83
CA GLY A 46 24.05 6.80 -36.10
C GLY A 46 24.78 5.78 -36.97
N ALA A 47 25.33 4.69 -36.40
CA ALA A 47 25.95 3.62 -37.16
C ALA A 47 24.92 2.86 -38.01
N ASP A 48 23.73 2.59 -37.45
CA ASP A 48 22.65 1.90 -38.17
C ASP A 48 22.04 2.78 -39.26
N TYR A 49 21.92 4.08 -38.99
CA TYR A 49 21.51 5.07 -39.99
C TYR A 49 22.44 5.08 -41.20
N VAL A 50 23.76 5.00 -40.99
CA VAL A 50 24.75 4.94 -42.07
C VAL A 50 24.59 3.65 -42.89
N ILE A 51 24.23 2.52 -42.26
CA ILE A 51 23.94 1.27 -42.98
C ILE A 51 22.69 1.41 -43.85
N TRP A 52 21.58 1.92 -43.29
CA TRP A 52 20.36 2.18 -44.07
C TRP A 52 20.62 3.16 -45.23
N LEU A 53 21.29 4.29 -44.95
CA LEU A 53 21.58 5.33 -45.94
C LEU A 53 22.43 4.82 -47.11
N ASN A 54 23.44 3.98 -46.84
CA ASN A 54 24.30 3.38 -47.87
C ASN A 54 23.59 2.34 -48.76
N ASN A 55 22.44 1.85 -48.33
CA ASN A 55 21.65 0.85 -49.06
C ASN A 55 20.31 1.39 -49.56
N TYR A 56 19.94 2.63 -49.26
CA TYR A 56 18.66 3.24 -49.65
C TYR A 56 18.39 3.12 -51.16
N SER A 57 17.15 2.78 -51.52
CA SER A 57 16.70 2.48 -52.88
C SER A 57 17.34 1.24 -53.53
N GLN A 58 17.92 0.32 -52.74
CA GLN A 58 18.43 -0.97 -53.23
C GLN A 58 17.52 -2.12 -52.80
N SER A 59 17.32 -3.10 -53.69
CA SER A 59 16.65 -4.36 -53.37
C SER A 59 17.62 -5.31 -52.66
N LYS A 60 17.67 -5.20 -51.33
CA LYS A 60 18.47 -6.03 -50.42
C LYS A 60 17.61 -6.42 -49.23
N THR A 61 17.69 -7.69 -48.82
CA THR A 61 16.83 -8.24 -47.77
C THR A 61 17.54 -8.30 -46.41
N GLY A 62 16.86 -7.83 -45.38
CA GLY A 62 17.24 -7.99 -43.97
C GLY A 62 18.03 -6.85 -43.34
N LYS A 63 17.96 -6.79 -42.00
CA LYS A 63 18.36 -5.64 -41.17
C LYS A 63 19.81 -5.17 -41.34
N SER A 64 20.74 -6.07 -41.70
CA SER A 64 22.14 -5.73 -41.96
C SER A 64 22.37 -4.83 -43.19
N TYR A 65 21.33 -4.64 -44.01
CA TYR A 65 21.30 -3.67 -45.10
C TYR A 65 20.35 -2.51 -44.83
N GLY A 66 19.72 -2.45 -43.65
CA GLY A 66 18.69 -1.47 -43.32
C GLY A 66 17.28 -1.82 -43.79
N ASP A 67 17.02 -3.03 -44.31
CA ASP A 67 15.65 -3.54 -44.52
C ASP A 67 15.14 -4.08 -43.17
N PHE A 68 14.43 -3.22 -42.44
CA PHE A 68 13.94 -3.48 -41.09
C PHE A 68 12.51 -4.03 -41.07
N ASN A 69 11.74 -3.87 -42.15
CA ASN A 69 10.41 -4.47 -42.32
C ASN A 69 10.44 -5.85 -43.01
N ASN A 70 11.59 -6.29 -43.54
CA ASN A 70 11.78 -7.49 -44.36
C ASN A 70 10.97 -7.49 -45.67
N SER A 71 10.79 -6.31 -46.29
CA SER A 71 10.15 -6.16 -47.60
C SER A 71 11.04 -6.58 -48.76
N GLY A 72 12.35 -6.71 -48.53
CA GLY A 72 13.36 -6.96 -49.55
C GLY A 72 13.82 -5.70 -50.30
N ASN A 73 13.36 -4.51 -49.90
CA ASN A 73 13.86 -3.23 -50.39
C ASN A 73 14.20 -2.33 -49.19
N VAL A 74 15.24 -1.52 -49.31
CA VAL A 74 15.66 -0.58 -48.26
C VAL A 74 15.09 0.80 -48.59
N GLU A 75 14.00 1.19 -47.94
CA GLU A 75 13.23 2.38 -48.32
C GLU A 75 12.79 3.26 -47.13
N GLY A 76 11.88 4.21 -47.38
CA GLY A 76 11.41 5.16 -46.37
C GLY A 76 10.62 4.52 -45.23
N ALA A 77 10.01 3.34 -45.45
CA ALA A 77 9.34 2.57 -44.41
C ALA A 77 10.34 2.09 -43.34
N ASP A 78 11.55 1.70 -43.74
CA ASP A 78 12.60 1.25 -42.84
C ASP A 78 13.21 2.40 -42.05
N TYR A 79 13.38 3.57 -42.67
CA TYR A 79 13.78 4.79 -41.97
C TYR A 79 12.83 5.12 -40.81
N VAL A 80 11.52 4.94 -40.99
CA VAL A 80 10.53 5.12 -39.91
C VAL A 80 10.73 4.10 -38.78
N ILE A 81 11.14 2.87 -39.08
CA ILE A 81 11.47 1.86 -38.06
C ILE A 81 12.73 2.25 -37.28
N TRP A 82 13.80 2.67 -37.95
CA TRP A 82 15.00 3.17 -37.27
C TRP A 82 14.68 4.40 -36.42
N LEU A 83 13.99 5.40 -36.97
CA LEU A 83 13.66 6.65 -36.29
C LEU A 83 12.82 6.44 -35.02
N ASN A 84 11.83 5.54 -35.07
CA ASN A 84 10.99 5.20 -33.91
C ASN A 84 11.72 4.39 -32.82
N ASN A 85 12.95 3.97 -33.07
CA ASN A 85 13.78 3.19 -32.15
C ASN A 85 15.11 3.85 -31.79
N TYR A 86 15.49 4.97 -32.43
CA TYR A 86 16.73 5.70 -32.15
C TYR A 86 16.92 5.99 -30.66
N GLY A 87 18.11 5.66 -30.15
CA GLY A 87 18.47 5.77 -28.73
C GLY A 87 18.03 4.60 -27.83
N LYS A 88 17.37 3.56 -28.36
CA LYS A 88 17.08 2.33 -27.61
C LYS A 88 18.31 1.41 -27.59
N ASN A 89 18.47 0.70 -26.47
CA ASN A 89 19.48 -0.34 -26.27
C ASN A 89 18.79 -1.66 -25.90
N GLY A 90 19.34 -2.78 -26.35
CA GLY A 90 18.82 -4.12 -26.07
C GLY A 90 19.04 -4.56 -24.62
N THR A 91 17.98 -5.07 -24.01
CA THR A 91 18.00 -5.56 -22.62
C THR A 91 18.54 -6.98 -22.56
N SER A 92 19.63 -7.17 -21.81
CA SER A 92 20.08 -8.51 -21.42
C SER A 92 19.16 -9.06 -20.33
N GLU A 93 18.14 -9.84 -20.74
CA GLU A 93 17.28 -10.56 -19.80
C GLU A 93 18.06 -11.75 -19.19
N THR A 94 18.82 -11.45 -18.14
CA THR A 94 19.01 -12.41 -17.06
C THR A 94 17.73 -12.38 -16.22
N PRO A 95 16.99 -13.49 -16.06
CA PRO A 95 15.73 -13.49 -15.31
C PRO A 95 15.98 -13.35 -13.81
N THR A 96 16.22 -12.11 -13.37
CA THR A 96 15.93 -11.69 -12.01
C THR A 96 14.40 -11.62 -11.92
N PRO A 97 13.74 -12.19 -10.89
CA PRO A 97 12.29 -12.15 -10.80
C PRO A 97 11.80 -10.71 -10.66
N THR A 98 11.32 -10.15 -11.77
CA THR A 98 10.76 -8.80 -11.83
C THR A 98 9.38 -8.81 -11.19
N ASP A 99 9.35 -8.49 -9.90
CA ASP A 99 8.16 -8.18 -9.12
C ASP A 99 7.36 -7.08 -9.86
N GLY A 100 6.28 -7.48 -10.55
CA GLY A 100 5.61 -6.68 -11.58
C GLY A 100 5.06 -5.36 -11.06
N GLN A 101 4.98 -4.34 -11.93
CA GLN A 101 4.44 -3.03 -11.52
C GLN A 101 2.96 -3.16 -11.14
N ILE A 102 2.62 -2.78 -9.91
CA ILE A 102 1.24 -2.83 -9.41
C ILE A 102 0.45 -1.68 -10.03
N SER A 103 -0.30 -1.94 -11.10
CA SER A 103 -1.08 -0.91 -11.77
C SER A 103 -2.34 -0.56 -10.96
N PRO A 104 -2.58 0.73 -10.61
CA PRO A 104 -3.82 1.11 -9.95
C PRO A 104 -5.03 0.89 -10.87
N PRO A 105 -6.20 0.55 -10.30
CA PRO A 105 -7.41 0.30 -11.08
C PRO A 105 -7.86 1.54 -11.85
N SER A 106 -8.00 1.42 -13.16
CA SER A 106 -8.42 2.52 -14.05
C SER A 106 -9.81 3.08 -13.73
N SER A 107 -10.69 2.28 -13.11
CA SER A 107 -12.02 2.70 -12.68
C SER A 107 -12.61 1.77 -11.60
N THR A 108 -12.27 1.97 -10.33
CA THR A 108 -12.92 1.29 -9.19
C THR A 108 -14.02 2.15 -8.56
N SER A 109 -15.24 1.60 -8.50
CA SER A 109 -16.31 2.12 -7.64
C SER A 109 -16.02 1.78 -6.15
N GLY A 110 -16.72 2.46 -5.23
CA GLY A 110 -16.57 2.28 -3.78
C GLY A 110 -15.28 2.85 -3.18
N ILE A 111 -15.31 3.19 -1.90
CA ILE A 111 -14.19 3.82 -1.16
C ILE A 111 -13.10 2.81 -0.82
N LEU A 112 -13.48 1.70 -0.19
CA LEU A 112 -12.54 0.65 0.26
C LEU A 112 -12.54 -0.58 -0.64
N ILE A 113 -13.72 -0.94 -1.15
CA ILE A 113 -13.98 -2.10 -2.00
C ILE A 113 -15.33 -1.86 -2.70
N SER A 114 -15.49 -2.31 -3.95
CA SER A 114 -16.76 -2.19 -4.68
C SER A 114 -17.74 -3.28 -4.29
N GLN A 115 -19.03 -3.05 -4.55
CA GLN A 115 -20.05 -4.08 -4.38
C GLN A 115 -19.77 -5.33 -5.23
N SER A 116 -19.25 -5.18 -6.46
CA SER A 116 -18.85 -6.31 -7.31
C SER A 116 -17.71 -7.14 -6.71
N GLU A 117 -16.63 -6.49 -6.26
CA GLU A 117 -15.51 -7.18 -5.58
C GLU A 117 -16.01 -7.89 -4.29
N LEU A 118 -16.93 -7.29 -3.55
CA LEU A 118 -17.53 -7.92 -2.36
C LEU A 118 -18.37 -9.17 -2.69
N LEU A 119 -19.14 -9.15 -3.78
CA LEU A 119 -19.99 -10.28 -4.17
C LEU A 119 -19.18 -11.51 -4.59
N GLU A 120 -17.92 -11.35 -4.96
CA GLU A 120 -16.98 -12.45 -5.25
C GLU A 120 -16.43 -13.11 -3.97
N LEU A 121 -16.45 -12.43 -2.82
CA LEU A 121 -15.90 -12.96 -1.57
C LEU A 121 -16.79 -14.06 -0.95
N PRO A 122 -16.20 -15.06 -0.26
CA PRO A 122 -16.93 -16.18 0.32
C PRO A 122 -17.81 -15.79 1.50
N THR A 123 -19.01 -16.38 1.59
CA THR A 123 -19.95 -16.23 2.73
C THR A 123 -19.85 -17.41 3.70
N SER A 124 -18.64 -17.93 3.91
CA SER A 124 -18.34 -19.06 4.78
C SER A 124 -16.88 -19.01 5.26
N GLY A 125 -16.54 -19.84 6.24
CA GLY A 125 -15.21 -19.85 6.86
C GLY A 125 -15.05 -18.84 8.01
N ASN A 126 -13.93 -18.95 8.73
CA ASN A 126 -13.74 -18.25 10.01
C ASN A 126 -13.79 -16.72 9.88
N ALA A 127 -13.12 -16.14 8.88
CA ALA A 127 -13.09 -14.69 8.68
C ALA A 127 -14.49 -14.10 8.44
N TRP A 128 -15.27 -14.72 7.56
CA TRP A 128 -16.68 -14.35 7.34
C TRP A 128 -17.52 -14.54 8.60
N ASN A 129 -17.41 -15.68 9.28
CA ASN A 129 -18.20 -15.98 10.47
C ASN A 129 -17.93 -14.99 11.62
N ASN A 130 -16.67 -14.59 11.81
CA ASN A 130 -16.27 -13.59 12.79
C ASN A 130 -16.86 -12.21 12.47
N MET A 131 -16.70 -11.74 11.22
CA MET A 131 -17.27 -10.46 10.77
C MET A 131 -18.80 -10.46 10.86
N LYS A 132 -19.46 -11.56 10.45
CA LYS A 132 -20.92 -11.74 10.57
C LYS A 132 -21.39 -11.71 12.02
N SER A 133 -20.66 -12.34 12.94
CA SER A 133 -20.98 -12.30 14.38
C SER A 133 -20.99 -10.87 14.92
N VAL A 134 -19.98 -10.06 14.56
CA VAL A 134 -19.91 -8.64 14.96
C VAL A 134 -20.98 -7.78 14.28
N ALA A 135 -21.29 -8.02 13.00
CA ALA A 135 -22.34 -7.30 12.29
C ALA A 135 -23.72 -7.44 12.97
N TYR A 136 -24.12 -8.66 13.31
CA TYR A 136 -25.41 -8.92 13.97
C TYR A 136 -25.40 -8.63 15.48
N GLY A 137 -24.26 -8.77 16.15
CA GLY A 137 -24.11 -8.54 17.60
C GLY A 137 -24.32 -7.08 18.06
N SER A 138 -24.20 -6.85 19.37
CA SER A 138 -24.20 -5.49 19.93
C SER A 138 -22.90 -4.76 19.56
N TRP A 139 -23.03 -3.51 19.11
CA TRP A 139 -21.87 -2.67 18.75
C TRP A 139 -21.34 -1.84 19.93
N GLY A 140 -22.02 -1.88 21.09
CA GLY A 140 -21.74 -1.02 22.23
C GLY A 140 -22.21 0.42 22.02
N THR A 141 -21.56 1.36 22.71
CA THR A 141 -21.86 2.80 22.63
C THR A 141 -20.78 3.50 21.79
N PRO A 142 -21.15 4.36 20.82
CA PRO A 142 -20.17 5.18 20.12
C PRO A 142 -19.56 6.21 21.08
N ASP A 143 -18.28 6.53 20.88
CA ASP A 143 -17.63 7.67 21.55
C ASP A 143 -16.40 8.10 20.73
N LEU A 144 -16.58 9.15 19.93
CA LEU A 144 -15.49 9.73 19.14
C LEU A 144 -14.40 10.39 20.00
N LYS A 145 -14.65 10.65 21.29
CA LYS A 145 -13.68 11.24 22.24
C LYS A 145 -12.77 10.18 22.86
N ASN A 146 -13.17 8.90 22.86
CA ASN A 146 -12.39 7.77 23.36
C ASN A 146 -11.53 7.11 22.25
N GLN A 147 -10.22 7.23 22.38
CA GLN A 147 -9.22 6.72 21.41
C GLN A 147 -9.08 5.19 21.29
N ASP A 148 -9.76 4.42 22.15
CA ASP A 148 -9.76 2.96 22.14
C ASP A 148 -11.16 2.39 21.85
N ASN A 149 -12.15 3.25 21.58
CA ASN A 149 -13.48 2.84 21.12
C ASN A 149 -13.39 2.12 19.76
N LYS A 150 -14.19 1.06 19.59
CA LYS A 150 -14.20 0.16 18.41
C LYS A 150 -15.52 0.18 17.64
N TYR A 151 -16.45 1.07 17.99
CA TYR A 151 -17.79 1.13 17.43
C TYR A 151 -17.79 1.22 15.89
N GLY A 152 -16.95 2.09 15.32
CA GLY A 152 -16.80 2.25 13.87
C GLY A 152 -16.38 0.98 13.13
N ILE A 153 -15.57 0.11 13.75
CA ILE A 153 -15.18 -1.20 13.18
C ILE A 153 -16.39 -2.13 13.07
N SER A 154 -17.27 -2.11 14.08
CA SER A 154 -18.52 -2.89 14.10
C SER A 154 -19.55 -2.34 13.10
N VAL A 155 -19.61 -1.02 12.92
CA VAL A 155 -20.41 -0.37 11.88
C VAL A 155 -19.93 -0.78 10.48
N VAL A 156 -18.62 -0.82 10.23
CA VAL A 156 -18.06 -1.33 8.97
C VAL A 156 -18.38 -2.82 8.77
N ALA A 157 -18.34 -3.65 9.82
CA ALA A 157 -18.77 -5.05 9.72
C ALA A 157 -20.26 -5.16 9.32
N GLY A 158 -21.13 -4.33 9.92
CA GLY A 158 -22.54 -4.20 9.53
C GLY A 158 -22.71 -3.86 8.06
N ALA A 159 -21.96 -2.88 7.57
CA ALA A 159 -21.97 -2.45 6.18
C ALA A 159 -21.51 -3.56 5.22
N LEU A 160 -20.35 -4.18 5.47
CA LEU A 160 -19.79 -5.27 4.64
C LEU A 160 -20.76 -6.47 4.54
N VAL A 161 -21.37 -6.87 5.66
CA VAL A 161 -22.33 -7.98 5.69
C VAL A 161 -23.64 -7.60 5.00
N TYR A 162 -24.14 -6.36 5.17
CA TYR A 162 -25.26 -5.85 4.36
C TYR A 162 -24.94 -5.97 2.87
N THR A 163 -23.84 -5.37 2.40
CA THR A 163 -23.50 -5.31 0.97
C THR A 163 -23.37 -6.70 0.36
N ARG A 164 -22.93 -7.70 1.15
CA ARG A 164 -22.77 -9.09 0.72
C ARG A 164 -24.05 -9.92 0.71
N THR A 165 -25.04 -9.59 1.55
CA THR A 165 -26.26 -10.40 1.78
C THR A 165 -27.57 -9.76 1.34
N GLY A 166 -27.59 -8.43 1.20
CA GLY A 166 -28.81 -7.64 0.97
C GLY A 166 -29.67 -7.40 2.22
N ASP A 167 -29.23 -7.79 3.42
CA ASP A 167 -30.00 -7.67 4.66
C ASP A 167 -30.27 -6.20 5.06
N THR A 168 -31.47 -5.72 4.73
CA THR A 168 -31.88 -4.33 4.93
C THR A 168 -31.92 -3.92 6.41
N SER A 169 -31.99 -4.87 7.36
CA SER A 169 -31.90 -4.56 8.79
C SER A 169 -30.49 -4.09 9.16
N LEU A 170 -29.44 -4.69 8.59
CA LEU A 170 -28.06 -4.24 8.74
C LEU A 170 -27.81 -2.91 8.02
N ARG A 171 -28.47 -2.65 6.89
CA ARG A 171 -28.41 -1.34 6.19
C ARG A 171 -28.89 -0.21 7.11
N ALA A 172 -30.08 -0.37 7.70
CA ALA A 172 -30.66 0.58 8.64
C ALA A 172 -29.79 0.73 9.90
N LYS A 173 -29.38 -0.39 10.53
CA LYS A 173 -28.51 -0.40 11.71
C LYS A 173 -27.19 0.34 11.47
N THR A 174 -26.59 0.18 10.28
CA THR A 174 -25.34 0.86 9.89
C THR A 174 -25.53 2.38 9.76
N ARG A 175 -26.58 2.83 9.05
CA ARG A 175 -26.94 4.27 9.00
C ARG A 175 -27.12 4.83 10.41
N ASP A 176 -27.91 4.16 11.23
CA ASP A 176 -28.24 4.62 12.58
C ASP A 176 -26.97 4.72 13.46
N GLY A 177 -26.03 3.78 13.27
CA GLY A 177 -24.72 3.81 13.91
C GLY A 177 -23.80 4.94 13.42
N ILE A 178 -23.78 5.24 12.13
CA ILE A 178 -23.06 6.40 11.57
C ILE A 178 -23.55 7.69 12.23
N LEU A 179 -24.88 7.90 12.26
CA LEU A 179 -25.49 9.07 12.88
C LEU A 179 -25.32 9.09 14.41
N ALA A 180 -25.31 7.93 15.07
CA ALA A 180 -25.05 7.83 16.50
C ALA A 180 -23.62 8.22 16.86
N ALA A 181 -22.62 7.83 16.05
CA ALA A 181 -21.25 8.29 16.23
C ALA A 181 -21.09 9.80 15.98
N LYS A 182 -21.75 10.33 14.94
CA LYS A 182 -21.80 11.77 14.62
C LYS A 182 -22.19 12.60 15.85
N ARG A 183 -23.28 12.20 16.53
CA ARG A 183 -23.85 12.83 17.75
C ARG A 183 -22.99 12.70 19.02
N THR A 184 -21.75 12.22 18.91
CA THR A 184 -20.78 12.23 20.03
C THR A 184 -19.66 13.24 19.81
N LEU A 185 -19.68 13.98 18.70
CA LEU A 185 -18.74 15.06 18.43
C LEU A 185 -19.28 15.95 17.29
N ASP A 186 -20.44 16.55 17.49
CA ASP A 186 -21.05 17.52 16.56
C ASP A 186 -21.39 18.88 17.18
N GLU A 187 -21.30 19.03 18.51
CA GLU A 187 -21.53 20.31 19.20
C GLU A 187 -20.24 21.02 19.66
N THR A 188 -20.27 22.36 19.71
CA THR A 188 -19.13 23.21 20.13
C THR A 188 -18.60 22.88 21.52
N ILE A 189 -19.46 22.50 22.46
CA ILE A 189 -19.06 22.13 23.82
C ILE A 189 -18.29 20.81 23.85
N GLU A 190 -18.56 19.89 22.92
CA GLU A 190 -17.87 18.61 22.84
C GLU A 190 -16.47 18.78 22.26
N TYR A 191 -16.27 19.69 21.30
CA TYR A 191 -14.96 19.97 20.72
C TYR A 191 -13.93 20.42 21.77
N THR A 192 -14.37 21.08 22.86
CA THR A 192 -13.50 21.56 23.94
C THR A 192 -13.34 20.59 25.11
N ALA A 193 -13.96 19.39 25.04
CA ALA A 193 -13.89 18.39 26.09
C ALA A 193 -12.45 17.87 26.33
N GLY A 194 -12.22 17.30 27.51
CA GLY A 194 -10.91 16.81 27.96
C GLY A 194 -10.47 15.50 27.31
N PHE A 195 -10.15 15.52 26.02
CA PHE A 195 -9.63 14.38 25.26
C PHE A 195 -8.57 14.81 24.24
N THR A 196 -8.00 13.86 23.49
CA THR A 196 -7.00 14.14 22.44
C THR A 196 -7.53 13.84 21.04
N ALA A 197 -7.12 14.64 20.05
CA ALA A 197 -7.53 14.45 18.66
C ALA A 197 -7.09 13.09 18.05
N LEU A 198 -6.17 12.34 18.68
CA LEU A 198 -5.86 10.95 18.30
C LEU A 198 -7.10 10.03 18.29
N SER A 199 -8.10 10.35 19.12
CA SER A 199 -9.36 9.60 19.17
C SER A 199 -10.15 9.67 17.87
N ILE A 200 -10.27 10.87 17.28
CA ILE A 200 -10.98 11.07 16.02
C ILE A 200 -10.19 10.53 14.83
N THR A 201 -8.85 10.65 14.85
CA THR A 201 -8.01 10.15 13.75
C THR A 201 -8.14 8.64 13.61
N ARG A 202 -8.23 7.92 14.73
CA ARG A 202 -8.37 6.45 14.74
C ARG A 202 -9.74 5.96 14.27
N GLN A 203 -10.79 6.78 14.37
CA GLN A 203 -12.18 6.34 14.18
C GLN A 203 -12.86 6.88 12.92
N ILE A 204 -12.66 8.15 12.55
CA ILE A 204 -13.55 8.84 11.60
C ILE A 204 -13.61 8.15 10.24
N GLY A 205 -12.49 7.66 9.69
CA GLY A 205 -12.46 7.03 8.36
C GLY A 205 -13.32 5.77 8.23
N THR A 206 -13.73 5.13 9.34
CA THR A 206 -14.65 3.97 9.30
C THR A 206 -16.04 4.36 8.80
N TYR A 207 -16.55 5.54 9.14
CA TYR A 207 -17.94 5.93 8.84
C TYR A 207 -18.17 6.30 7.36
N PRO A 208 -17.28 7.04 6.66
CA PRO A 208 -17.37 7.22 5.22
C PRO A 208 -17.30 5.91 4.45
N ILE A 209 -16.44 4.96 4.87
CA ILE A 209 -16.37 3.61 4.28
C ILE A 209 -17.71 2.88 4.46
N ALA A 210 -18.26 2.88 5.68
CA ALA A 210 -19.55 2.25 5.95
C ALA A 210 -20.72 2.89 5.18
N ALA A 211 -20.73 4.22 5.05
CA ALA A 211 -21.75 4.99 4.34
C ALA A 211 -21.74 4.70 2.82
N ASP A 212 -20.57 4.59 2.22
CA ASP A 212 -20.37 4.18 0.82
C ASP A 212 -20.85 2.73 0.59
N LEU A 213 -20.46 1.80 1.45
CA LEU A 213 -20.86 0.39 1.38
C LEU A 213 -22.38 0.16 1.46
N ILE A 214 -23.10 0.97 2.25
CA ILE A 214 -24.56 0.91 2.32
C ILE A 214 -25.27 1.75 1.25
N ASP A 215 -24.53 2.42 0.37
CA ASP A 215 -25.02 3.45 -0.56
C ASP A 215 -25.99 4.42 0.16
N LEU A 216 -25.47 5.08 1.20
CA LEU A 216 -26.26 5.93 2.09
C LEU A 216 -26.98 7.05 1.33
N LYS A 217 -26.33 7.61 0.29
CA LYS A 217 -26.87 8.65 -0.58
C LYS A 217 -28.22 8.27 -1.19
N ASN A 218 -28.33 7.06 -1.76
CA ASN A 218 -29.58 6.61 -2.38
C ASN A 218 -30.50 5.87 -1.38
N PHE A 219 -29.97 5.40 -0.24
CA PHE A 219 -30.74 4.80 0.84
C PHE A 219 -31.59 5.83 1.59
N ASP A 220 -30.93 6.91 2.03
CA ASP A 220 -31.46 7.88 2.99
C ASP A 220 -30.74 9.22 2.77
N ALA A 221 -31.23 9.97 1.78
CA ALA A 221 -30.62 11.24 1.38
C ALA A 221 -30.61 12.29 2.50
N ALA A 222 -31.51 12.21 3.48
CA ALA A 222 -31.51 13.09 4.64
C ALA A 222 -30.31 12.79 5.55
N ALA A 223 -30.11 11.51 5.90
CA ALA A 223 -28.96 11.05 6.65
C ALA A 223 -27.62 11.29 5.92
N ASP A 224 -27.58 11.12 4.59
CA ASP A 224 -26.40 11.46 3.78
C ASP A 224 -26.06 12.95 3.88
N ASN A 225 -27.04 13.84 3.71
CA ASN A 225 -26.83 15.29 3.79
C ASN A 225 -26.36 15.74 5.18
N GLU A 226 -26.93 15.19 6.26
CA GLU A 226 -26.48 15.43 7.63
C GLU A 226 -25.02 14.97 7.82
N PHE A 227 -24.71 13.76 7.38
CA PHE A 227 -23.38 13.17 7.52
C PHE A 227 -22.32 13.91 6.69
N ARG A 228 -22.62 14.28 5.44
CA ARG A 228 -21.76 15.13 4.60
C ARG A 228 -21.46 16.47 5.25
N SER A 229 -22.49 17.13 5.79
CA SER A 229 -22.35 18.42 6.47
C SER A 229 -21.39 18.33 7.67
N TRP A 230 -21.53 17.26 8.47
CA TRP A 230 -20.61 16.99 9.58
C TRP A 230 -19.20 16.64 9.11
N LEU A 231 -19.04 15.81 8.06
CA LEU A 231 -17.73 15.46 7.49
C LEU A 231 -16.97 16.69 6.98
N MET A 232 -17.65 17.66 6.38
CA MET A 232 -17.01 18.92 5.95
C MET A 232 -16.42 19.68 7.15
N ASN A 233 -17.13 19.73 8.28
CA ASN A 233 -16.66 20.42 9.49
C ASN A 233 -15.55 19.63 10.20
N ILE A 234 -15.77 18.36 10.53
CA ILE A 234 -14.90 17.59 11.44
C ILE A 234 -13.49 17.33 10.87
N ARG A 235 -13.32 17.41 9.54
CA ARG A 235 -12.00 17.34 8.88
C ARG A 235 -11.04 18.45 9.34
N THR A 236 -11.57 19.64 9.66
CA THR A 236 -10.80 20.84 9.99
C THR A 236 -11.10 21.44 11.37
N GLN A 237 -12.22 21.05 11.99
CA GLN A 237 -12.61 21.45 13.34
C GLN A 237 -11.54 21.04 14.37
N ASN A 238 -11.03 22.02 15.12
CA ASN A 238 -10.13 21.77 16.24
C ASN A 238 -10.88 21.10 17.39
N VAL A 239 -10.37 19.99 17.88
CA VAL A 239 -10.94 19.24 19.00
C VAL A 239 -9.90 18.85 20.05
N GLY A 240 -10.36 18.65 21.28
CA GLY A 240 -9.55 18.22 22.40
C GLY A 240 -8.57 19.28 22.92
N ASN A 241 -7.75 18.88 23.88
CA ASN A 241 -6.89 19.78 24.65
C ASN A 241 -5.42 19.80 24.19
N HIS A 242 -5.03 18.96 23.22
CA HIS A 242 -3.64 18.84 22.82
C HIS A 242 -3.12 20.14 22.16
N GLY A 243 -2.00 20.68 22.64
CA GLY A 243 -1.57 22.05 22.33
C GLY A 243 -1.30 22.36 20.84
N LYS A 244 -1.06 21.33 20.03
CA LYS A 244 -0.66 21.44 18.62
C LYS A 244 -1.59 20.68 17.67
N TRP A 245 -1.56 19.36 17.72
CA TRP A 245 -2.36 18.43 16.92
C TRP A 245 -3.84 18.44 17.35
N LYS A 246 -4.71 19.13 16.59
CA LYS A 246 -6.12 19.37 16.97
C LYS A 246 -7.18 18.93 15.95
N ASN A 247 -6.86 18.73 14.67
CA ASN A 247 -7.84 18.33 13.64
C ASN A 247 -7.22 17.38 12.59
N LEU A 248 -8.04 16.63 11.84
CA LEU A 248 -7.56 15.60 10.91
C LEU A 248 -6.58 16.17 9.85
N SER A 249 -6.95 17.28 9.21
CA SER A 249 -6.15 17.88 8.12
C SER A 249 -4.78 18.35 8.62
N GLN A 250 -4.73 19.06 9.74
CA GLN A 250 -3.50 19.51 10.39
C GLN A 250 -2.60 18.35 10.80
N ILE A 251 -3.18 17.30 11.41
CA ILE A 251 -2.41 16.18 11.94
C ILE A 251 -1.78 15.37 10.80
N CYS A 252 -2.55 15.11 9.74
CA CYS A 252 -2.05 14.45 8.53
C CYS A 252 -0.92 15.24 7.84
N GLU A 253 -1.01 16.57 7.79
CA GLU A 253 0.04 17.40 7.16
C GLU A 253 1.28 17.62 8.02
N ASN A 254 1.16 17.59 9.35
CA ASN A 254 2.25 17.96 10.26
C ASN A 254 3.05 16.77 10.83
N SER A 255 2.42 15.62 11.08
CA SER A 255 3.01 14.51 11.84
C SER A 255 3.47 13.36 10.92
N ALA A 256 4.69 12.88 11.16
CA ALA A 256 5.25 11.70 10.48
C ALA A 256 5.23 10.43 11.36
N ASN A 257 4.38 10.39 12.40
CA ASN A 257 4.24 9.25 13.32
C ASN A 257 2.80 8.70 13.36
N ASN A 258 2.55 7.74 14.27
CA ASN A 258 1.25 7.12 14.51
C ASN A 258 0.03 8.09 14.55
N TRP A 259 0.19 9.37 14.92
CA TRP A 259 -0.91 10.35 14.88
C TRP A 259 -1.24 10.76 13.43
N GLY A 260 -0.23 11.20 12.67
CA GLY A 260 -0.37 11.57 11.26
C GLY A 260 -0.89 10.41 10.41
N THR A 261 -0.37 9.21 10.66
CA THR A 261 -0.75 8.02 9.89
C THR A 261 -2.19 7.56 10.14
N PHE A 262 -2.79 7.81 11.31
CA PHE A 262 -4.25 7.63 11.49
C PHE A 262 -5.06 8.83 10.98
N ALA A 263 -4.51 10.05 11.01
CA ALA A 263 -5.22 11.24 10.55
C ALA A 263 -5.45 11.22 9.03
N CYS A 264 -4.44 10.80 8.26
CA CYS A 264 -4.52 10.75 6.80
C CYS A 264 -5.63 9.82 6.25
N PRO A 265 -5.80 8.55 6.64
CA PRO A 265 -6.86 7.69 6.10
C PRO A 265 -8.25 8.21 6.50
N SER A 266 -8.40 8.77 7.70
CA SER A 266 -9.65 9.43 8.13
C SER A 266 -9.98 10.67 7.29
N ARG A 267 -8.98 11.51 6.98
CA ARG A 267 -9.12 12.64 6.04
C ARG A 267 -9.48 12.14 4.65
N ILE A 268 -8.70 11.20 4.09
CA ILE A 268 -8.85 10.69 2.73
C ILE A 268 -10.24 10.05 2.54
N ALA A 269 -10.68 9.16 3.44
CA ALA A 269 -11.99 8.53 3.35
C ALA A 269 -13.13 9.57 3.36
N ALA A 270 -13.04 10.58 4.23
CA ALA A 270 -14.00 11.68 4.27
C ALA A 270 -13.98 12.52 2.98
N SER A 271 -12.79 12.87 2.46
CA SER A 271 -12.63 13.63 1.22
C SER A 271 -13.16 12.89 0.00
N ILE A 272 -12.91 11.57 -0.10
CA ILE A 272 -13.48 10.70 -1.15
C ILE A 272 -15.02 10.70 -1.06
N TYR A 273 -15.59 10.49 0.13
CA TYR A 273 -17.04 10.47 0.30
C TYR A 273 -17.69 11.82 -0.07
N LEU A 274 -17.03 12.92 0.28
CA LEU A 274 -17.45 14.29 -0.06
C LEU A 274 -17.28 14.65 -1.55
N GLY A 275 -16.47 13.90 -2.31
CA GLY A 275 -16.11 14.25 -3.69
C GLY A 275 -15.06 15.37 -3.80
N ASP A 276 -14.31 15.62 -2.73
CA ASP A 276 -13.32 16.70 -2.62
C ASP A 276 -12.00 16.30 -3.28
N THR A 277 -11.98 16.32 -4.62
CA THR A 277 -10.82 15.91 -5.44
C THR A 277 -9.56 16.73 -5.16
N THR A 278 -9.71 18.01 -4.83
CA THR A 278 -8.61 18.90 -4.44
C THR A 278 -7.93 18.41 -3.17
N ASP A 279 -8.69 18.08 -2.12
CA ASP A 279 -8.11 17.59 -0.88
C ASP A 279 -7.60 16.14 -0.99
N ILE A 280 -8.22 15.30 -1.84
CA ILE A 280 -7.68 13.97 -2.16
C ILE A 280 -6.29 14.11 -2.79
N GLN A 281 -6.11 14.99 -3.79
CA GLN A 281 -4.81 15.24 -4.40
C GLN A 281 -3.80 15.83 -3.40
N ARG A 282 -4.24 16.71 -2.50
CA ARG A 282 -3.39 17.26 -1.43
C ARG A 282 -2.93 16.18 -0.46
N ALA A 283 -3.84 15.32 0.00
CA ALA A 283 -3.52 14.19 0.88
C ALA A 283 -2.62 13.16 0.17
N ALA A 284 -2.82 12.93 -1.13
CA ALA A 284 -1.96 12.10 -1.97
C ALA A 284 -0.53 12.64 -2.04
N ASN A 285 -0.36 13.96 -2.24
CA ASN A 285 0.94 14.63 -2.24
C ASN A 285 1.65 14.53 -0.87
N VAL A 286 0.92 14.76 0.22
CA VAL A 286 1.42 14.59 1.61
C VAL A 286 1.86 13.14 1.87
N PHE A 287 1.05 12.16 1.44
CA PHE A 287 1.37 10.74 1.60
C PHE A 287 2.57 10.32 0.74
N ARG A 288 2.66 10.78 -0.52
CA ARG A 288 3.82 10.54 -1.40
C ARG A 288 5.11 11.10 -0.80
N ALA A 289 5.03 12.27 -0.18
CA ALA A 289 6.13 12.86 0.56
C ALA A 289 6.52 12.00 1.77
N PHE A 290 5.55 11.56 2.58
CA PHE A 290 5.76 10.65 3.72
C PHE A 290 6.50 9.37 3.31
N LEU A 291 6.12 8.75 2.18
CA LEU A 291 6.79 7.55 1.65
C LEU A 291 8.25 7.77 1.23
N GLY A 292 8.67 9.03 1.04
CA GLY A 292 10.08 9.41 0.85
C GLY A 292 10.31 10.49 -0.21
N GLU A 293 9.32 10.82 -1.03
CA GLU A 293 9.48 11.78 -2.13
C GLU A 293 9.17 13.22 -1.68
N ARG A 294 10.07 13.78 -0.85
CA ARG A 294 9.93 15.10 -0.19
C ARG A 294 9.46 16.24 -1.09
N GLN A 295 9.81 16.22 -2.38
CA GLN A 295 9.43 17.23 -3.36
C GLN A 295 7.91 17.33 -3.60
N TYR A 296 7.13 16.32 -3.19
CA TYR A 296 5.67 16.38 -3.21
C TYR A 296 5.05 16.98 -1.94
N TYR A 297 5.85 17.29 -0.91
CA TYR A 297 5.32 17.93 0.30
C TYR A 297 4.78 19.33 -0.06
N PRO A 298 3.53 19.69 0.30
CA PRO A 298 2.92 20.94 -0.15
C PRO A 298 3.76 22.18 0.20
N ALA A 299 4.09 22.99 -0.82
CA ALA A 299 4.87 24.22 -0.64
C ALA A 299 4.13 25.27 0.21
N ASP A 300 2.80 25.21 0.24
CA ASP A 300 1.90 26.07 1.02
C ASP A 300 1.48 25.46 2.38
N HIS A 301 2.26 24.51 2.92
CA HIS A 301 1.97 23.86 4.19
C HIS A 301 1.76 24.89 5.32
N LYS A 302 0.60 24.83 5.98
CA LYS A 302 0.20 25.83 6.99
C LYS A 302 0.57 25.45 8.42
N TYR A 303 1.07 24.22 8.60
CA TYR A 303 1.07 23.55 9.89
C TYR A 303 2.45 23.13 10.39
N SER A 304 3.45 22.99 9.51
CA SER A 304 4.82 22.66 9.93
C SER A 304 5.63 23.93 10.19
N ARG A 305 6.57 23.84 11.14
CA ARG A 305 7.61 24.84 11.41
C ARG A 305 8.88 24.60 10.59
N THR A 306 8.93 23.53 9.81
CA THR A 306 10.07 23.15 8.97
C THR A 306 9.61 22.97 7.53
N THR A 307 10.54 22.85 6.57
CA THR A 307 10.23 22.63 5.14
C THR A 307 9.69 21.23 4.81
N TYR A 308 9.37 20.42 5.82
CA TYR A 308 8.87 19.06 5.73
C TYR A 308 8.03 18.74 7.00
N PHE A 309 7.67 17.48 7.28
CA PHE A 309 6.96 17.14 8.52
C PHE A 309 7.69 17.66 9.77
N GLU A 310 6.93 18.02 10.81
CA GLU A 310 7.51 18.60 12.02
C GLU A 310 7.97 17.51 12.98
N ARG A 311 9.28 17.23 12.92
CA ARG A 311 9.98 16.36 13.86
C ARG A 311 9.57 16.67 15.30
N VAL A 312 9.06 15.68 16.01
CA VAL A 312 9.14 15.65 17.47
C VAL A 312 10.63 15.54 17.90
N ALA A 313 10.96 15.91 19.13
CA ALA A 313 12.35 15.88 19.61
C ALA A 313 12.80 14.45 19.99
N ASN A 314 14.06 14.08 19.67
CA ASN A 314 14.71 12.76 19.89
C ASN A 314 14.58 11.71 18.77
N TYR A 315 14.35 12.11 17.52
CA TYR A 315 14.07 11.20 16.39
C TYR A 315 15.11 11.29 15.24
N THR A 316 16.35 11.69 15.56
CA THR A 316 17.41 11.93 14.57
C THR A 316 18.13 10.64 14.18
N SER A 317 18.70 9.92 15.15
CA SER A 317 19.69 8.84 14.91
C SER A 317 19.28 7.79 13.88
N TRP A 318 17.99 7.47 13.75
CA TRP A 318 17.43 6.51 12.80
C TRP A 318 17.27 7.00 11.35
N SER A 319 17.33 8.30 11.06
CA SER A 319 17.10 8.82 9.70
C SER A 319 18.31 8.64 8.79
N CYS A 320 18.16 8.26 7.52
CA CYS A 320 19.33 8.04 6.63
C CYS A 320 20.26 9.26 6.53
N ASN A 321 19.70 10.48 6.53
CA ASN A 321 20.43 11.74 6.48
C ASN A 321 19.59 12.80 7.21
N GLU A 322 20.16 13.50 8.19
CA GLU A 322 19.39 14.46 9.01
C GLU A 322 18.85 15.67 8.24
N ALA A 323 19.63 16.20 7.29
CA ALA A 323 19.23 17.37 6.50
C ALA A 323 18.10 17.01 5.52
N THR A 324 18.21 15.84 4.88
CA THR A 324 17.29 15.38 3.83
C THR A 324 16.35 14.26 4.29
N TRP A 325 16.13 14.10 5.60
CA TRP A 325 15.36 13.01 6.19
C TRP A 325 13.95 12.84 5.62
N THR A 326 13.47 11.60 5.62
CA THR A 326 12.13 11.19 5.17
C THR A 326 11.41 10.41 6.28
N ALA A 327 10.08 10.32 6.21
CA ALA A 327 9.32 9.62 7.26
C ALA A 327 9.52 8.11 7.16
N ILE A 328 9.51 7.57 5.93
CA ILE A 328 10.08 6.26 5.60
C ILE A 328 11.46 6.45 4.98
N ASN A 329 12.47 5.76 5.52
CA ASN A 329 13.83 5.80 4.99
C ASN A 329 13.94 5.20 3.56
N PRO A 330 14.73 5.79 2.65
CA PRO A 330 15.20 5.11 1.44
C PRO A 330 16.21 4.00 1.80
N ASN A 331 16.70 3.27 0.80
CA ASN A 331 17.76 2.28 1.01
C ASN A 331 19.03 2.96 1.54
N CYS A 332 19.39 2.65 2.78
CA CYS A 332 20.63 3.07 3.42
C CYS A 332 20.99 2.13 4.58
N ALA A 333 22.22 2.24 5.08
CA ALA A 333 22.66 1.55 6.28
C ALA A 333 23.43 2.50 7.20
N LYS A 334 23.33 2.27 8.51
CA LYS A 334 24.19 2.88 9.54
C LYS A 334 24.70 1.80 10.48
N ASN A 335 25.97 1.87 10.87
CA ASN A 335 26.58 0.95 11.85
C ASN A 335 26.36 -0.55 11.52
N GLY A 336 26.36 -0.91 10.24
CA GLY A 336 26.09 -2.27 9.75
C GLY A 336 24.61 -2.69 9.70
N VAL A 337 23.69 -1.86 10.19
CA VAL A 337 22.24 -2.13 10.15
C VAL A 337 21.61 -1.52 8.91
N ASN A 338 20.90 -2.34 8.14
CA ASN A 338 20.08 -1.90 7.01
C ASN A 338 18.83 -1.17 7.53
N LEU A 339 18.70 0.13 7.22
CA LEU A 339 17.61 1.02 7.65
C LEU A 339 16.55 1.27 6.56
N ASP A 340 16.61 0.54 5.45
CA ASP A 340 15.69 0.69 4.32
C ASP A 340 14.22 0.44 4.71
N GLY A 341 13.32 1.41 4.47
CA GLY A 341 11.92 1.28 4.83
C GLY A 341 11.60 1.52 6.33
N VAL A 342 12.58 1.91 7.15
CA VAL A 342 12.34 2.28 8.56
C VAL A 342 11.37 3.47 8.66
N LEU A 343 10.36 3.37 9.54
CA LEU A 343 9.50 4.47 9.96
C LEU A 343 10.25 5.30 11.02
N VAL A 344 10.87 6.41 10.62
CA VAL A 344 11.88 7.12 11.43
C VAL A 344 11.32 7.64 12.75
N GLU A 345 10.12 8.26 12.75
CA GLU A 345 9.54 8.75 14.00
C GLU A 345 9.11 7.58 14.90
N ASP A 346 8.32 6.63 14.40
CA ASP A 346 7.80 5.58 15.28
C ASP A 346 8.88 4.64 15.83
N ILE A 347 9.93 4.31 15.05
CA ILE A 347 11.01 3.42 15.53
C ILE A 347 11.85 4.04 16.66
N SER A 348 12.10 5.36 16.62
CA SER A 348 13.00 6.01 17.59
C SER A 348 12.41 6.04 19.01
N ARG A 349 11.12 5.70 19.16
CA ARG A 349 10.49 5.47 20.47
C ARG A 349 11.06 4.26 21.22
N GLY A 350 11.80 3.39 20.53
CA GLY A 350 12.59 2.31 21.13
C GLY A 350 13.95 2.75 21.69
N GLY A 351 14.35 4.00 21.47
CA GLY A 351 15.69 4.52 21.75
C GLY A 351 16.48 4.82 20.48
N ASP A 352 17.75 5.16 20.64
CA ASP A 352 18.63 5.53 19.53
C ASP A 352 18.97 4.37 18.58
N CYS A 353 19.34 4.74 17.35
CA CYS A 353 19.74 3.80 16.32
C CYS A 353 20.93 2.92 16.76
N CYS A 354 20.97 1.62 16.43
CA CYS A 354 20.22 0.98 15.34
C CYS A 354 19.60 -0.37 15.71
N THR A 355 19.28 -0.60 16.99
CA THR A 355 18.63 -1.85 17.43
C THR A 355 17.13 -1.64 17.62
N PRO A 356 16.26 -2.24 16.78
CA PRO A 356 14.83 -1.98 16.82
C PRO A 356 14.16 -2.79 17.94
N VAL A 357 13.67 -2.11 19.00
CA VAL A 357 13.16 -2.76 20.22
C VAL A 357 11.93 -2.06 20.80
N GLY A 358 11.20 -2.78 21.66
CA GLY A 358 10.19 -2.23 22.58
C GLY A 358 9.14 -1.35 21.90
N TYR A 359 8.98 -0.12 22.42
CA TYR A 359 8.01 0.83 21.89
C TYR A 359 8.28 1.23 20.43
N GLY A 360 9.52 1.15 19.94
CA GLY A 360 9.83 1.45 18.54
C GLY A 360 9.14 0.49 17.57
N ILE A 361 9.20 -0.80 17.88
CA ILE A 361 8.52 -1.85 17.12
C ILE A 361 7.00 -1.77 17.29
N MET A 362 6.53 -1.55 18.53
CA MET A 362 5.10 -1.41 18.81
C MET A 362 4.47 -0.25 18.04
N TYR A 363 5.10 0.93 18.05
CA TYR A 363 4.58 2.10 17.34
C TYR A 363 4.76 2.00 15.82
N SER A 364 5.79 1.29 15.33
CA SER A 364 5.90 1.01 13.89
C SER A 364 4.72 0.17 13.39
N TRP A 365 4.32 -0.88 14.11
CA TRP A 365 3.09 -1.63 13.82
C TRP A 365 1.80 -0.81 14.02
N GLU A 366 1.77 0.07 15.00
CA GLU A 366 0.64 1.00 15.21
C GLU A 366 0.48 1.98 14.04
N ALA A 367 1.58 2.50 13.48
CA ALA A 367 1.56 3.44 12.37
C ALA A 367 1.27 2.77 11.02
N LEU A 368 1.81 1.56 10.78
CA LEU A 368 1.58 0.77 9.56
C LEU A 368 0.10 0.53 9.25
N GLN A 369 -0.75 0.42 10.29
CA GLN A 369 -2.22 0.37 10.16
C GLN A 369 -2.77 1.50 9.28
N GLY A 370 -2.50 2.75 9.65
CA GLY A 370 -3.06 3.92 8.97
C GLY A 370 -2.34 4.26 7.66
N ILE A 371 -1.07 3.91 7.54
CA ILE A 371 -0.30 4.00 6.29
C ILE A 371 -0.92 3.10 5.21
N TYR A 372 -1.17 1.82 5.50
CA TYR A 372 -1.71 0.89 4.51
C TYR A 372 -3.15 1.23 4.09
N VAL A 373 -3.98 1.73 5.02
CA VAL A 373 -5.32 2.22 4.67
C VAL A 373 -5.24 3.50 3.82
N SER A 374 -4.31 4.41 4.09
CA SER A 374 -4.08 5.59 3.23
C SER A 374 -3.67 5.19 1.82
N ALA A 375 -2.75 4.23 1.71
CA ALA A 375 -2.27 3.70 0.44
C ALA A 375 -3.40 3.10 -0.39
N GLU A 376 -4.23 2.25 0.21
CA GLU A 376 -5.36 1.58 -0.46
C GLU A 376 -6.45 2.57 -0.89
N LEU A 377 -6.86 3.50 -0.02
CA LEU A 377 -7.89 4.49 -0.35
C LEU A 377 -7.47 5.36 -1.54
N LEU A 378 -6.19 5.73 -1.62
CA LEU A 378 -5.63 6.47 -2.75
C LEU A 378 -5.43 5.58 -3.99
N TYR A 379 -4.98 4.33 -3.81
CA TYR A 379 -4.84 3.35 -4.89
C TYR A 379 -6.13 3.18 -5.68
N ARG A 380 -7.27 3.05 -4.97
CA ARG A 380 -8.61 2.96 -5.55
C ARG A 380 -9.09 4.25 -6.25
N ARG A 381 -8.36 5.37 -6.11
CA ARG A 381 -8.56 6.63 -6.82
C ARG A 381 -7.53 6.86 -7.94
N GLY A 382 -6.80 5.81 -8.35
CA GLY A 382 -5.87 5.85 -9.48
C GLY A 382 -4.43 6.26 -9.11
N PHE A 383 -4.13 6.47 -7.83
CA PHE A 383 -2.78 6.83 -7.39
C PHE A 383 -1.88 5.59 -7.28
N ASP A 384 -0.63 5.69 -7.75
CA ASP A 384 0.34 4.59 -7.79
C ASP A 384 1.03 4.31 -6.43
N THR A 385 0.26 4.34 -5.34
CA THR A 385 0.76 4.38 -3.95
C THR A 385 1.60 3.17 -3.56
N TYR A 386 1.36 2.01 -4.17
CA TYR A 386 2.11 0.80 -3.88
C TYR A 386 3.49 0.75 -4.57
N ASN A 387 3.73 1.52 -5.64
CA ASN A 387 5.06 1.65 -6.26
C ASN A 387 5.84 2.90 -5.82
N TRP A 388 5.17 3.92 -5.27
CA TRP A 388 5.80 5.16 -4.82
C TRP A 388 7.04 4.98 -3.94
N SER A 389 7.99 5.89 -4.13
CA SER A 389 9.31 5.91 -3.50
C SER A 389 10.04 4.57 -3.55
N ASN A 390 9.96 3.83 -4.67
CA ASN A 390 10.50 2.47 -4.84
C ASN A 390 9.83 1.40 -3.95
N ARG A 391 8.49 1.39 -3.87
CA ARG A 391 7.68 0.48 -3.02
C ARG A 391 7.94 0.64 -1.51
N ALA A 392 7.91 1.87 -1.00
CA ALA A 392 8.23 2.17 0.40
C ALA A 392 7.45 1.33 1.42
N LEU A 393 6.15 1.08 1.16
CA LEU A 393 5.30 0.25 2.00
C LEU A 393 5.83 -1.19 2.15
N LYS A 394 6.23 -1.82 1.03
CA LYS A 394 6.84 -3.15 1.03
C LYS A 394 8.14 -3.14 1.82
N ARG A 395 9.02 -2.16 1.58
CA ARG A 395 10.32 -2.06 2.27
C ARG A 395 10.15 -1.87 3.78
N SER A 396 9.08 -1.20 4.23
CA SER A 396 8.72 -1.14 5.65
C SER A 396 8.31 -2.49 6.24
N LEU A 397 7.56 -3.33 5.52
CA LEU A 397 7.29 -4.70 5.99
C LEU A 397 8.53 -5.59 5.92
N ASP A 398 9.37 -5.45 4.89
CA ASP A 398 10.67 -6.11 4.82
C ASP A 398 11.57 -5.71 6.01
N PHE A 399 11.46 -4.46 6.51
CA PHE A 399 12.11 -4.01 7.75
C PHE A 399 11.53 -4.70 8.99
N MET A 400 10.20 -4.74 9.14
CA MET A 400 9.56 -5.41 10.28
C MET A 400 9.82 -6.93 10.30
N GLN A 401 10.01 -7.55 9.14
CA GLN A 401 10.41 -8.95 9.02
C GLN A 401 11.88 -9.17 9.37
N ARG A 402 12.81 -8.42 8.75
CA ARG A 402 14.26 -8.60 8.98
C ARG A 402 14.73 -8.15 10.37
N SER A 403 13.95 -7.30 11.05
CA SER A 403 14.15 -6.96 12.47
C SER A 403 13.66 -8.04 13.45
N GLY A 404 13.20 -9.20 12.96
CA GLY A 404 12.64 -10.27 13.80
C GLY A 404 11.31 -9.92 14.47
N SER A 405 10.69 -8.80 14.08
CA SER A 405 9.58 -8.17 14.81
C SER A 405 8.20 -8.60 14.34
N TRP A 406 8.14 -9.65 13.50
CA TRP A 406 6.89 -10.20 12.99
C TRP A 406 6.01 -10.83 14.09
N GLY A 407 6.63 -11.45 15.10
CA GLY A 407 5.93 -11.96 16.29
C GLY A 407 5.35 -10.88 17.20
N ALA A 408 5.69 -9.60 16.97
CA ALA A 408 5.18 -8.46 17.73
C ALA A 408 3.98 -7.76 17.08
N ILE A 409 3.41 -8.32 16.00
CA ILE A 409 2.14 -7.84 15.41
C ILE A 409 1.05 -7.95 16.47
N SER A 410 0.55 -6.80 16.92
CA SER A 410 -0.62 -6.73 17.79
C SER A 410 -1.89 -7.06 17.01
N ASN A 411 -2.93 -7.52 17.72
CA ASN A 411 -4.23 -7.83 17.13
C ASN A 411 -4.80 -6.65 16.31
N VAL A 412 -4.51 -5.39 16.69
CA VAL A 412 -4.97 -4.21 15.97
C VAL A 412 -4.32 -4.01 14.60
N ALA A 413 -3.10 -4.50 14.39
CA ALA A 413 -2.34 -4.37 13.14
C ALA A 413 -2.39 -5.60 12.23
N SER A 414 -3.01 -6.69 12.70
CA SER A 414 -3.11 -8.00 12.01
C SER A 414 -3.65 -7.97 10.57
N TYR A 415 -4.39 -6.93 10.18
CA TYR A 415 -4.90 -6.79 8.80
C TYR A 415 -3.85 -6.29 7.79
N VAL A 416 -2.75 -5.67 8.25
CA VAL A 416 -1.75 -5.04 7.37
C VAL A 416 -1.04 -6.07 6.46
N PRO A 417 -0.58 -7.25 6.94
CA PRO A 417 0.01 -8.26 6.06
C PRO A 417 -0.92 -8.78 4.97
N TRP A 418 -2.24 -8.86 5.23
CA TRP A 418 -3.22 -9.26 4.20
C TRP A 418 -3.29 -8.24 3.06
N MET A 419 -3.38 -6.94 3.39
CA MET A 419 -3.32 -5.87 2.40
C MET A 419 -2.04 -5.91 1.57
N ALA A 420 -0.90 -6.16 2.22
CA ALA A 420 0.39 -6.28 1.54
C ALA A 420 0.44 -7.47 0.59
N ASN A 421 0.06 -8.67 1.05
CA ASN A 421 0.05 -9.88 0.23
C ASN A 421 -0.87 -9.75 -0.99
N LYS A 422 -2.07 -9.18 -0.81
CA LYS A 422 -3.03 -8.97 -1.92
C LYS A 422 -2.53 -8.01 -2.99
N ARG A 423 -1.65 -7.05 -2.63
CA ARG A 423 -1.16 -5.99 -3.53
C ARG A 423 0.20 -6.31 -4.14
N TYR A 424 1.13 -6.85 -3.35
CA TYR A 424 2.48 -7.21 -3.77
C TYR A 424 2.64 -8.67 -4.23
N GLY A 425 1.61 -9.51 -4.12
CA GLY A 425 1.74 -10.96 -4.37
C GLY A 425 2.68 -11.66 -3.38
N THR A 426 3.00 -11.03 -2.26
CA THR A 426 3.91 -11.55 -1.23
C THR A 426 3.24 -12.63 -0.38
N SER A 427 4.06 -13.37 0.36
CA SER A 427 3.64 -14.42 1.30
C SER A 427 4.05 -14.08 2.75
N TYR A 428 3.91 -12.81 3.15
CA TYR A 428 4.16 -12.39 4.53
C TYR A 428 3.24 -13.17 5.49
N PRO A 429 3.71 -13.67 6.66
CA PRO A 429 2.88 -14.46 7.55
C PRO A 429 1.66 -13.69 8.06
N THR A 430 0.47 -14.23 7.87
CA THR A 430 -0.81 -13.65 8.29
C THR A 430 -1.40 -14.36 9.52
N THR A 431 -2.28 -13.67 10.22
CA THR A 431 -3.14 -14.23 11.28
C THR A 431 -4.59 -13.75 11.05
N PRO A 432 -5.61 -14.46 11.59
CA PRO A 432 -6.99 -13.97 11.56
C PRO A 432 -7.09 -12.57 12.14
N THR A 433 -7.88 -11.67 11.55
CA THR A 433 -7.83 -10.27 11.93
C THR A 433 -8.56 -9.99 13.24
N GLY A 434 -7.90 -9.20 14.09
CA GLY A 434 -8.49 -8.63 15.29
C GLY A 434 -9.23 -7.32 15.02
N SER A 435 -9.83 -6.76 16.06
CA SER A 435 -10.46 -5.43 15.99
C SER A 435 -9.38 -4.34 15.97
N GLY A 436 -8.97 -3.94 14.76
CA GLY A 436 -8.05 -2.83 14.50
C GLY A 436 -8.61 -1.46 14.89
N ARG A 437 -7.89 -0.40 14.57
CA ARG A 437 -8.29 0.96 14.96
C ARG A 437 -9.13 1.64 13.89
N ILE A 438 -8.57 1.74 12.68
CA ILE A 438 -9.21 2.39 11.52
C ILE A 438 -9.76 1.38 10.49
N MET A 439 -9.30 0.13 10.54
CA MET A 439 -9.76 -0.97 9.68
C MET A 439 -9.69 -2.31 10.44
N SER A 440 -10.43 -3.32 9.98
CA SER A 440 -10.34 -4.74 10.35
C SER A 440 -10.76 -5.58 9.14
N TRP A 441 -10.93 -6.90 9.30
CA TRP A 441 -11.49 -7.80 8.26
C TRP A 441 -10.60 -8.03 7.03
N GLY A 442 -9.30 -7.75 7.15
CA GLY A 442 -8.33 -7.97 6.05
C GLY A 442 -8.20 -9.43 5.63
N ASP A 443 -8.41 -10.37 6.55
CA ASP A 443 -8.50 -11.82 6.30
C ASP A 443 -9.76 -12.26 5.55
N TRP A 444 -10.69 -11.33 5.30
CA TRP A 444 -11.83 -11.54 4.41
C TRP A 444 -11.75 -10.67 3.15
N VAL A 445 -11.46 -9.37 3.29
CA VAL A 445 -11.44 -8.38 2.20
C VAL A 445 -10.23 -8.57 1.27
N TYR A 446 -9.09 -9.04 1.79
CA TYR A 446 -7.82 -9.14 1.06
C TYR A 446 -7.21 -10.55 1.10
N GLN A 447 -8.07 -11.58 1.17
CA GLN A 447 -7.67 -12.98 1.00
C GLN A 447 -7.31 -13.32 -0.46
#